data_AF-F9P957-F1
#
_entry.id   AF-F9P957-F1
#
_cell.length_a   1.000
_cell.length_b   1.000
_cell.length_c   1.000
_cell.angle_alpha   90.00
_cell.angle_beta   90.00
_cell.angle_gamma   90.00
#
_symmetry.space_group_name_H-M   'P 1'
#
loop_
_entity.id
_entity.type
_entity.pdbx_description
1 polymer ?
#
loop_
_entity_poly.entity_id
_entity_poly.type
_entity_poly.pdbx_seq_one_letter_code
_entity_poly.pdbx_strand_id
1 'polypeptide(L)'
;MKNISVDIESYSGVNLQKAGVYKYVESNDFEILLFGYSIDGGEVQVVDIAKGEEIPRDILDALTDEEVTKWAFNAQFERVCLSRYLVDKGISLNPF
;
A
#
# COMPACT_ATOMS: atom_id res chain seq x y z
N MET A 1 7.95 7.32 -14.30
CA MET A 1 7.06 6.19 -14.00
C MET A 1 5.71 6.50 -14.62
N LYS A 2 5.13 5.60 -15.42
CA LYS A 2 3.74 5.73 -15.89
C LYS A 2 2.79 4.79 -15.17
N ASN A 3 3.28 3.59 -14.85
CA ASN A 3 2.53 2.54 -14.18
C ASN A 3 3.35 1.98 -13.02
N ILE A 4 2.67 1.65 -11.94
CA ILE A 4 3.22 0.85 -10.85
C ILE A 4 2.27 -0.30 -10.54
N SER A 5 2.76 -1.53 -10.66
CA SER A 5 2.05 -2.71 -10.17
C SER A 5 2.40 -2.90 -8.71
N VAL A 6 1.40 -3.13 -7.85
CA VAL A 6 1.57 -3.26 -6.40
C VAL A 6 0.90 -4.51 -5.86
N ASP A 7 1.45 -5.03 -4.77
CA ASP A 7 0.92 -6.16 -3.99
C ASP A 7 1.36 -6.02 -2.52
N ILE A 8 0.49 -6.39 -1.57
CA ILE A 8 0.72 -6.19 -0.13
C ILE A 8 0.46 -7.47 0.65
N GLU A 9 1.39 -7.76 1.56
CA GLU A 9 1.13 -8.66 2.67
C GLU A 9 0.89 -7.85 3.94
N SER A 10 -0.17 -8.15 4.68
CA SER A 10 -0.58 -7.36 5.85
C SER A 10 -1.06 -8.22 7.00
N TYR A 11 -1.04 -7.62 8.19
CA TYR A 11 -1.58 -8.17 9.42
C TYR A 11 -2.64 -7.25 10.01
N SER A 12 -3.62 -7.86 10.68
CA SER A 12 -4.58 -7.21 11.56
C SER A 12 -5.16 -8.29 12.48
N GLY A 13 -5.45 -7.95 13.73
CA GLY A 13 -6.21 -8.81 14.63
C GLY A 13 -7.66 -9.04 14.18
N VAL A 14 -8.15 -8.23 13.24
CA VAL A 14 -9.50 -8.34 12.66
C VAL A 14 -9.51 -9.37 11.53
N ASN A 15 -10.52 -10.24 11.51
CA ASN A 15 -10.68 -11.20 10.40
C ASN A 15 -11.21 -10.52 9.13
N LEU A 16 -10.36 -10.41 8.10
CA LEU A 16 -10.69 -9.76 6.83
C LEU A 16 -11.94 -10.31 6.16
N GLN A 17 -12.07 -11.64 6.07
CA GLN A 17 -13.19 -12.29 5.38
C GLN A 17 -14.55 -12.02 6.06
N LYS A 18 -14.55 -11.82 7.38
CA LYS A 18 -15.76 -11.54 8.15
C LYS A 18 -16.09 -10.05 8.25
N ALA A 19 -15.08 -9.20 8.32
CA ALA A 19 -15.25 -7.78 8.64
C ALA A 19 -15.18 -6.85 7.41
N GLY A 20 -14.58 -7.31 6.32
CA GLY A 20 -14.24 -6.49 5.17
C GLY A 20 -13.01 -5.60 5.42
N VAL A 21 -12.48 -5.03 4.34
CA VAL A 21 -11.19 -4.32 4.36
C VAL A 21 -11.19 -3.05 5.23
N TYR A 22 -12.30 -2.31 5.30
CA TYR A 22 -12.36 -1.07 6.08
C TYR A 22 -12.13 -1.32 7.58
N LYS A 23 -12.90 -2.25 8.18
CA LYS A 23 -12.71 -2.64 9.58
C LYS A 23 -11.35 -3.31 9.82
N TYR A 24 -10.83 -4.00 8.81
CA TYR A 24 -9.53 -4.64 8.87
C TYR A 24 -8.39 -3.62 9.06
N VAL A 25 -8.39 -2.53 8.27
CA VAL A 25 -7.37 -1.47 8.35
C VAL A 25 -7.59 -0.45 9.47
N GLU A 26 -8.81 -0.39 10.03
CA GLU A 26 -9.12 0.44 11.20
C GLU A 26 -8.58 -0.14 12.51
N SER A 27 -8.14 -1.41 12.52
CA SER A 27 -7.57 -2.02 13.71
C SER A 27 -6.31 -1.29 14.16
N ASN A 28 -6.13 -1.13 15.47
CA ASN A 28 -4.95 -0.47 16.03
C ASN A 28 -3.65 -1.27 15.80
N ASP A 29 -3.78 -2.58 15.52
CA ASP A 29 -2.68 -3.49 15.22
C ASP A 29 -2.56 -3.81 13.72
N PHE A 30 -3.24 -3.03 12.86
CA PHE A 30 -3.08 -3.18 11.42
C PHE A 30 -1.67 -2.74 11.01
N GLU A 31 -0.99 -3.61 10.26
CA GLU A 31 0.36 -3.35 9.75
C GLU A 31 0.51 -3.91 8.33
N ILE A 32 1.16 -3.14 7.45
CA ILE A 32 1.72 -3.67 6.20
C ILE A 32 3.05 -4.34 6.54
N LEU A 33 3.18 -5.61 6.18
CA LEU A 33 4.37 -6.42 6.46
C LEU A 33 5.37 -6.37 5.29
N LEU A 34 4.87 -6.62 4.09
CA LEU A 34 5.65 -6.59 2.84
C LEU A 34 4.93 -5.72 1.83
N PHE A 35 5.71 -4.97 1.05
CA PHE A 35 5.21 -4.21 -0.08
C PHE A 35 6.00 -4.57 -1.33
N GLY A 36 5.33 -5.27 -2.26
CA GLY A 36 5.87 -5.59 -3.57
C GLY A 36 5.49 -4.51 -4.57
N TYR A 37 6.45 -4.09 -5.40
CA TYR A 37 6.15 -3.19 -6.52
C TYR A 37 6.98 -3.48 -7.77
N SER A 38 6.43 -3.14 -8.93
CA SER A 38 7.14 -3.14 -10.22
C SER A 38 6.82 -1.87 -10.98
N ILE A 39 7.87 -1.18 -11.43
CA ILE A 39 7.79 0.07 -12.18
C ILE A 39 7.71 -0.25 -13.67
N ASP A 40 6.64 0.20 -14.34
CA ASP A 40 6.49 0.11 -15.79
C ASP A 40 6.71 -1.32 -16.35
N GLY A 41 6.34 -2.35 -15.58
CA GLY A 41 6.51 -3.76 -15.94
C GLY A 41 7.95 -4.30 -15.82
N GLY A 42 8.83 -3.54 -15.15
CA GLY A 42 10.21 -3.93 -14.86
C GLY A 42 10.34 -4.94 -13.72
N GLU A 43 11.56 -5.06 -13.21
CA GLU A 43 11.89 -5.99 -12.12
C GLU A 43 11.04 -5.71 -10.87
N VAL A 44 10.56 -6.77 -10.24
CA VAL A 44 9.82 -6.68 -8.97
C VAL A 44 10.79 -6.40 -7.85
N GLN A 45 10.49 -5.39 -7.06
CA GLN A 45 11.16 -5.07 -5.81
C GLN A 45 10.23 -5.39 -4.65
N VAL A 46 10.79 -5.79 -3.51
CA VAL A 46 10.03 -6.10 -2.29
C VAL A 46 10.66 -5.32 -1.15
N VAL A 47 9.82 -4.58 -0.42
CA VAL A 47 10.20 -3.85 0.79
C VAL A 47 9.71 -4.63 2.01
N ASP A 48 10.64 -5.07 2.86
CA ASP A 48 10.37 -5.79 4.11
C ASP A 48 10.12 -4.80 5.26
N ILE A 49 8.92 -4.20 5.25
CA ILE A 49 8.50 -3.19 6.23
C ILE A 49 8.50 -3.76 7.66
N ALA A 50 8.15 -5.05 7.81
CA ALA A 50 8.20 -5.75 9.09
C ALA A 50 9.62 -5.83 9.68
N LYS A 51 10.66 -5.73 8.85
CA LYS A 51 12.07 -5.62 9.29
C LYS A 51 12.59 -4.19 9.37
N GLY A 52 11.72 -3.20 9.19
CA GLY A 52 12.08 -1.79 9.26
C GLY A 52 12.65 -1.22 7.96
N GLU A 53 12.49 -1.90 6.83
CA GLU A 53 12.74 -1.27 5.53
C GLU A 53 11.70 -0.18 5.25
N GLU A 54 12.14 0.86 4.54
CA GLU A 54 11.27 1.98 4.17
C GLU A 54 10.97 1.94 2.68
N ILE A 55 9.71 2.20 2.32
CA ILE A 55 9.32 2.38 0.93
C ILE A 55 10.09 3.59 0.37
N PRO A 56 10.80 3.45 -0.77
CA PRO A 56 11.56 4.54 -1.34
C PRO A 56 10.69 5.76 -1.65
N ARG A 57 11.26 6.96 -1.50
CA ARG A 57 10.50 8.21 -1.56
C ARG A 57 9.79 8.43 -2.89
N ASP A 58 10.45 8.11 -4.00
CA ASP A 58 9.90 8.18 -5.35
C ASP A 58 8.71 7.23 -5.56
N ILE A 59 8.70 6.09 -4.87
CA ILE A 59 7.55 5.17 -4.86
C ILE A 59 6.40 5.74 -4.03
N LEU A 60 6.67 6.32 -2.86
CA LEU A 60 5.66 6.99 -2.05
C LEU A 60 5.00 8.14 -2.81
N ASP A 61 5.81 8.97 -3.48
CA ASP A 61 5.31 10.08 -4.30
C ASP A 61 4.43 9.55 -5.45
N ALA A 62 4.84 8.46 -6.11
CA ALA A 62 4.08 7.83 -7.18
C ALA A 62 2.74 7.21 -6.72
N LEU A 63 2.62 6.74 -5.48
CA LEU A 63 1.36 6.24 -4.93
C LEU A 63 0.30 7.34 -4.80
N THR A 64 0.73 8.59 -4.61
CA THR A 64 -0.14 9.77 -4.51
C THR A 64 -0.26 10.59 -5.79
N ASP A 65 0.57 10.31 -6.80
CA ASP A 65 0.56 11.01 -8.08
C ASP A 65 -0.63 10.54 -8.95
N GLU A 66 -1.44 11.49 -9.43
CA GLU A 66 -2.60 11.25 -10.28
C GLU A 66 -2.20 10.86 -11.71
N GLU A 67 -1.00 11.24 -12.15
CA GLU A 67 -0.46 10.90 -13.48
C GLU A 67 0.12 9.47 -13.54
N VAL A 68 0.29 8.83 -12.39
CA VAL A 68 0.75 7.44 -12.28
C VAL A 68 -0.44 6.50 -12.12
N THR A 69 -0.56 5.52 -13.02
CA THR A 69 -1.57 4.45 -12.91
C THR A 69 -1.08 3.35 -11.97
N LYS A 70 -1.88 3.06 -10.93
CA LYS A 70 -1.62 1.99 -9.97
C LYS A 70 -2.37 0.72 -10.40
N TRP A 71 -1.67 -0.40 -10.55
CA TRP A 71 -2.23 -1.69 -10.95
C TRP A 71 -2.12 -2.70 -9.80
N ALA A 72 -3.16 -3.49 -9.60
CA ALA A 72 -3.16 -4.62 -8.67
C ALA A 72 -4.27 -5.60 -9.03
N PHE A 73 -4.14 -6.86 -8.61
CA PHE A 73 -5.18 -7.86 -8.85
C PHE A 73 -6.46 -7.56 -8.06
N ASN A 74 -6.32 -7.11 -6.81
CA ASN A 74 -7.41 -6.60 -5.99
C ASN A 74 -7.15 -5.14 -5.56
N ALA A 75 -7.19 -4.23 -6.52
CA ALA A 75 -6.85 -2.82 -6.30
C ALA A 75 -7.67 -2.12 -5.20
N GLN A 76 -8.87 -2.59 -4.86
CA GLN A 76 -9.63 -2.03 -3.74
C GLN A 76 -8.91 -2.32 -2.40
N PHE A 77 -8.44 -3.55 -2.21
CA PHE A 77 -7.74 -3.93 -0.99
C PHE A 77 -6.44 -3.14 -0.85
N GLU A 78 -5.58 -3.18 -1.89
CA GLU A 78 -4.30 -2.48 -1.91
C GLU A 78 -4.45 -0.99 -1.61
N ARG A 79 -5.40 -0.33 -2.28
CA ARG A 79 -5.64 1.10 -2.12
C ARG A 79 -6.02 1.45 -0.68
N VAL A 80 -6.88 0.65 -0.03
CA VAL A 80 -7.34 0.93 1.34
C VAL A 80 -6.20 0.72 2.34
N CYS A 81 -5.43 -0.37 2.20
CA CYS A 81 -4.25 -0.63 3.02
C CYS A 81 -3.19 0.47 2.87
N LEU A 82 -2.85 0.87 1.64
CA LEU A 82 -1.88 1.94 1.37
C LEU A 82 -2.37 3.30 1.85
N SER A 83 -3.66 3.60 1.71
CA SER A 83 -4.23 4.85 2.22
C SER A 83 -4.01 4.97 3.73
N ARG A 84 -4.29 3.90 4.47
CA ARG A 84 -4.03 3.84 5.91
C ARG A 84 -2.55 4.06 6.23
N TYR A 85 -1.67 3.32 5.56
CA TYR A 85 -0.22 3.42 5.75
C TYR A 85 0.33 4.83 5.47
N LEU A 86 -0.09 5.46 4.37
CA LEU A 86 0.36 6.80 3.99
C LEU A 86 -0.09 7.87 5.02
N VAL A 87 -1.33 7.78 5.51
CA VAL A 87 -1.84 8.66 6.56
C VAL A 87 -1.03 8.50 7.85
N ASP A 88 -0.71 7.26 8.26
CA ASP A 88 0.12 6.99 9.44
C ASP A 88 1.54 7.56 9.31
N LYS A 89 2.06 7.65 8.08
CA LYS A 89 3.34 8.31 7.76
C LYS A 89 3.23 9.83 7.62
N GLY A 90 2.05 10.42 7.82
CA GLY A 90 1.81 11.85 7.67
C GLY A 90 1.83 12.32 6.21
N ILE A 91 1.69 11.41 5.25
CA ILE A 91 1.62 11.73 3.83
C ILE A 91 0.18 12.05 3.49
N SER A 92 -0.05 13.28 3.01
CA SER A 92 -1.38 13.71 2.59
C SER A 92 -1.82 12.88 1.40
N LEU A 93 -2.94 12.18 1.55
CA LEU A 93 -3.72 11.75 0.40
C LEU A 93 -4.35 13.02 -0.17
N ASN A 94 -4.21 13.25 -1.46
CA ASN A 94 -4.74 14.45 -2.10
C ASN A 94 -6.24 14.55 -1.72
N PRO A 95 -6.68 15.63 -1.04
CA PRO A 95 -7.99 15.65 -0.38
C PRO A 95 -9.19 15.77 -1.34
N PHE A 96 -8.94 15.72 -2.66
CA PHE A 96 -9.63 16.51 -3.68
C PHE A 96 -9.40 18.02 -3.49
#